data_AF-A0A7S2U5T8-F1
#
_entry.id   AF-A0A7S2U5T8-F1
#
_cell.length_a   1.000
_cell.length_b   1.000
_cell.length_c   1.000
_cell.angle_alpha   90.00
_cell.angle_beta   90.00
_cell.angle_gamma   90.00
#
_symmetry.space_group_name_H-M   'P 1'
#
loop_
_entity.id
_entity.type
_entity.pdbx_description
1 polymer ?
#
loop_
_entity_poly.entity_id
_entity_poly.type
_entity_poly.pdbx_seq_one_letter_code
_entity_poly.pdbx_strand_id
1 'polypeptide(L)'
;MRIQAVSIATVLATTVQVHGWSSSGPALFAGASVNVKNSALFSTETSSVDTSSYANADRYCTDHPNNNVPPHIAELVGRGLHTKPDHPIGIVRAKIQEYFASLPEEYHEFDAEDPIVTCTQCFDDLRIPPEHPGRSPSDTYYISDDTLLRTHTSAHQSMHLRDGYETFLCAGDVYRRDEIDASHYPAFHQLEGVKLFDPATVSAADGLTREEWLQSPECKMISDDLKATLEGLMDHLFGPVEKKWSEDYFPFTEPSFECEILYQGEWLEVLGCGVV
;
A
#
# COMPACT_ATOMS: atom_id res chain seq x y z
N MET A 1 -15.87 -20.91 -6.66
CA MET A 1 -14.90 -20.76 -5.56
C MET A 1 -14.51 -19.30 -5.53
N ARG A 2 -15.29 -18.49 -4.80
CA ARG A 2 -15.04 -17.06 -4.62
C ARG A 2 -14.36 -16.95 -3.26
N ILE A 3 -13.10 -16.56 -3.26
CA ILE A 3 -12.37 -16.26 -2.03
C ILE A 3 -12.69 -14.80 -1.73
N GLN A 4 -13.27 -14.52 -0.56
CA GLN A 4 -13.62 -13.16 -0.14
C GLN A 4 -12.39 -12.54 0.52
N ALA A 5 -11.92 -11.41 -0.02
CA ALA A 5 -10.69 -10.77 0.40
C ALA A 5 -10.94 -9.52 1.22
N VAL A 6 -9.95 -9.08 1.97
CA VAL A 6 -9.89 -7.76 2.57
C VAL A 6 -8.72 -7.02 1.95
N SER A 7 -8.95 -5.81 1.44
CA SER A 7 -7.88 -4.93 0.95
C SER A 7 -7.69 -3.79 1.94
N ILE A 8 -6.47 -3.68 2.44
CA ILE A 8 -5.94 -2.56 3.21
C ILE A 8 -5.17 -1.70 2.21
N ALA A 9 -5.79 -0.63 1.69
CA ALA A 9 -5.05 0.38 0.94
C ALA A 9 -4.41 1.37 1.93
N THR A 10 -3.21 1.07 2.44
CA THR A 10 -2.48 2.08 3.26
C THR A 10 -1.93 3.15 2.32
N VAL A 11 -2.74 4.17 2.04
CA VAL A 11 -2.28 5.43 1.45
C VAL A 11 -1.56 6.23 2.54
N LEU A 12 -0.36 5.82 2.91
CA LEU A 12 0.57 6.70 3.63
C LEU A 12 1.15 7.71 2.65
N ALA A 13 0.33 8.70 2.27
CA ALA A 13 0.82 9.95 1.68
C ALA A 13 1.63 10.70 2.76
N THR A 14 2.86 10.26 3.00
CA THR A 14 3.79 11.03 3.83
C THR A 14 4.34 12.16 2.99
N THR A 15 3.60 13.27 2.86
CA THR A 15 4.24 14.50 2.43
C THR A 15 5.00 15.07 3.61
N VAL A 16 6.27 14.66 3.74
CA VAL A 16 7.18 15.22 4.72
C VAL A 16 7.42 16.68 4.33
N GLN A 17 6.70 17.61 4.96
CA GLN A 17 7.15 18.98 5.05
C GLN A 17 8.42 19.01 5.92
N VAL A 18 9.58 19.00 5.28
CA VAL A 18 10.84 19.33 5.95
C VAL A 18 10.85 20.84 6.20
N HIS A 19 10.25 21.29 7.31
CA HIS A 19 10.55 22.62 7.83
C HIS A 19 11.97 22.61 8.39
N GLY A 20 12.81 23.47 7.83
CA GLY A 20 14.24 23.55 8.12
C GLY A 20 14.54 23.58 9.61
N TRP A 21 15.29 22.59 10.07
CA TRP A 21 15.87 22.60 11.41
C TRP A 21 17.23 23.29 11.35
N SER A 22 17.33 24.45 12.00
CA SER A 22 18.61 25.09 12.26
C SER A 22 19.34 24.36 13.39
N SER A 23 20.62 24.08 13.14
CA SER A 23 21.54 23.42 14.05
C SER A 23 21.82 24.24 15.30
N SER A 24 21.71 23.64 16.50
CA SER A 24 22.70 23.76 17.61
C SER A 24 22.22 23.10 18.91
N GLY A 25 23.08 22.25 19.52
CA GLY A 25 23.05 21.97 20.97
C GLY A 25 23.06 20.47 21.37
N PRO A 26 23.71 20.08 22.49
CA PRO A 26 24.60 18.91 22.53
C PRO A 26 24.04 17.63 23.17
N ALA A 27 24.80 16.56 22.93
CA ALA A 27 24.65 15.17 23.38
C ALA A 27 24.48 14.95 24.90
N LEU A 28 23.79 13.86 25.26
CA LEU A 28 23.89 12.99 26.46
C LEU A 28 22.70 11.99 26.36
N PHE A 29 22.86 10.67 26.23
CA PHE A 29 23.18 9.74 27.31
C PHE A 29 23.53 8.35 26.77
N ALA A 30 24.27 7.62 27.61
CA ALA A 30 24.88 6.33 27.38
C ALA A 30 23.94 5.12 27.52
N GLY A 31 24.24 4.09 26.72
CA GLY A 31 24.49 2.72 27.18
C GLY A 31 23.33 1.91 27.80
N ALA A 32 22.80 0.97 27.02
CA ALA A 32 22.42 -0.35 27.51
C ALA A 32 22.57 -1.38 26.38
N SER A 33 23.53 -2.29 26.54
CA SER A 33 23.71 -3.44 25.68
C SER A 33 22.74 -4.54 26.10
N VAL A 34 21.89 -5.02 25.18
CA VAL A 34 21.14 -6.26 25.37
C VAL A 34 21.72 -7.32 24.44
N ASN A 35 22.13 -8.42 25.06
CA ASN A 35 22.80 -9.55 24.44
C ASN A 35 21.72 -10.59 24.12
N VAL A 36 21.41 -10.83 22.85
CA VAL A 36 20.55 -11.95 22.43
C VAL A 36 21.42 -12.94 21.67
N LYS A 37 21.67 -14.09 22.29
CA LYS A 37 22.22 -15.27 21.63
C LYS A 37 21.09 -16.26 21.37
N ASN A 38 21.15 -16.82 20.16
CA ASN A 38 20.49 -18.03 19.65
C ASN A 38 18.98 -17.96 19.40
N SER A 39 18.62 -17.91 18.11
CA SER A 39 17.68 -18.87 17.54
C SER A 39 18.13 -19.25 16.13
N ALA A 40 17.80 -20.48 15.77
CA ALA A 40 18.43 -21.26 14.72
C ALA A 40 17.98 -20.86 13.31
N LEU A 41 18.92 -21.05 12.38
CA LEU A 41 18.77 -21.29 10.94
C LEU A 41 17.32 -21.53 10.47
N PHE A 42 16.73 -20.49 9.91
CA PHE A 42 15.77 -20.61 8.81
C PHE A 42 16.35 -19.81 7.64
N SER A 43 16.84 -20.53 6.63
CA SER A 43 17.16 -19.93 5.34
C SER A 43 15.86 -19.72 4.58
N THR A 44 15.22 -18.57 4.79
CA THR A 44 14.33 -18.00 3.79
C THR A 44 15.20 -17.55 2.64
N GLU A 45 15.16 -18.27 1.52
CA GLU A 45 15.64 -17.72 0.25
C GLU A 45 14.67 -16.61 -0.17
N THR A 46 14.76 -15.46 0.47
CA THR A 46 14.26 -14.21 -0.10
C THR A 46 15.19 -13.90 -1.26
N SER A 47 14.77 -14.24 -2.47
CA SER A 47 15.26 -13.59 -3.68
C SER A 47 14.95 -12.10 -3.53
N SER A 48 15.83 -11.36 -2.85
CA SER A 48 15.66 -9.93 -2.61
C SER A 48 15.93 -9.23 -3.93
N VAL A 49 14.89 -9.16 -4.76
CA VAL A 49 14.91 -8.29 -5.94
C VAL A 49 15.20 -6.89 -5.41
N ASP A 50 16.32 -6.33 -5.82
CA ASP A 50 16.68 -4.97 -5.47
C ASP A 50 15.95 -4.03 -6.42
N THR A 51 15.21 -3.06 -5.88
CA THR A 51 14.56 -2.00 -6.66
C THR A 51 15.52 -1.28 -7.63
N SER A 52 16.83 -1.27 -7.35
CA SER A 52 17.85 -0.72 -8.26
C SER A 52 17.89 -1.43 -9.62
N SER A 53 17.45 -2.69 -9.70
CA SER A 53 17.30 -3.44 -10.95
C SER A 53 16.30 -2.79 -11.92
N TYR A 54 15.41 -1.94 -11.41
CA TYR A 54 14.43 -1.21 -12.19
C TYR A 54 14.89 0.18 -12.62
N ALA A 55 16.04 0.67 -12.18
CA ALA A 55 16.48 2.06 -12.39
C ALA A 55 16.88 2.42 -13.83
N ASN A 56 16.89 1.46 -14.77
CA ASN A 56 17.24 1.74 -16.15
C ASN A 56 16.15 2.59 -16.84
N ALA A 57 16.46 3.87 -17.10
CA ALA A 57 15.54 4.82 -17.70
C ALA A 57 15.02 4.41 -19.10
N ASP A 58 15.80 3.64 -19.86
CA ASP A 58 15.43 3.16 -21.21
C ASP A 58 14.19 2.25 -21.21
N ARG A 59 13.83 1.69 -20.03
CA ARG A 59 12.60 0.91 -19.85
C ARG A 59 11.34 1.77 -19.97
N TYR A 60 11.45 3.06 -19.70
CA TYR A 60 10.33 3.98 -19.54
C TYR A 60 10.26 5.01 -20.66
N CYS A 61 11.41 5.50 -21.12
CA CYS A 61 11.48 6.47 -22.22
C CYS A 61 11.60 5.77 -23.57
N THR A 62 10.48 5.23 -24.06
CA THR A 62 10.41 4.48 -25.33
C THR A 62 9.88 5.36 -26.47
N ASP A 63 10.14 4.96 -27.72
CA ASP A 63 9.61 5.65 -28.92
C ASP A 63 8.12 5.34 -29.21
N HIS A 64 7.40 4.73 -28.26
CA HIS A 64 6.00 4.36 -28.47
C HIS A 64 5.12 5.63 -28.59
N PRO A 65 4.21 5.72 -29.58
CA PRO A 65 3.47 6.96 -29.88
C PRO A 65 2.60 7.47 -28.73
N ASN A 66 2.12 6.56 -27.87
CA ASN A 66 1.31 6.88 -26.69
C ASN A 66 2.10 6.90 -25.37
N ASN A 67 3.43 6.82 -25.43
CA ASN A 67 4.27 7.00 -24.25
C ASN A 67 4.19 8.45 -23.77
N ASN A 68 3.92 8.65 -22.48
CA ASN A 68 3.88 9.98 -21.86
C ASN A 68 4.81 10.10 -20.63
N VAL A 69 5.75 9.17 -20.41
CA VAL A 69 6.71 9.18 -19.30
C VAL A 69 7.90 10.09 -19.62
N PRO A 70 8.03 11.25 -18.95
CA PRO A 70 9.17 12.13 -19.20
C PRO A 70 10.44 11.61 -18.49
N PRO A 71 11.65 11.95 -18.98
CA PRO A 71 12.92 11.48 -18.42
C PRO A 71 13.06 11.71 -16.91
N HIS A 72 12.61 12.86 -16.41
CA HIS A 72 12.72 13.18 -14.98
C HIS A 72 11.86 12.26 -14.09
N ILE A 73 10.81 11.63 -14.62
CA ILE A 73 10.01 10.62 -13.91
C ILE A 73 10.69 9.26 -13.98
N ALA A 74 11.25 8.90 -15.14
CA ALA A 74 12.04 7.68 -15.28
C ALA A 74 13.24 7.65 -14.31
N GLU A 75 13.87 8.79 -14.03
CA GLU A 75 14.95 8.96 -13.04
C GLU A 75 14.50 8.83 -11.57
N LEU A 76 13.20 8.81 -11.28
CA LEU A 76 12.66 8.51 -9.95
C LEU A 76 12.60 7.01 -9.68
N VAL A 77 12.53 6.20 -10.74
CA VAL A 77 12.32 4.76 -10.63
C VAL A 77 13.56 4.04 -10.12
N GLY A 78 13.34 3.04 -9.27
CA GLY A 78 14.41 2.22 -8.69
C GLY A 78 15.20 2.93 -7.56
N ARG A 79 14.78 4.12 -7.13
CA ARG A 79 15.37 4.80 -5.97
C ARG A 79 15.18 4.05 -4.66
N GLY A 80 14.14 3.22 -4.55
CA GLY A 80 13.87 2.36 -3.40
C GLY A 80 13.86 3.10 -2.07
N LEU A 81 13.20 4.25 -1.97
CA LEU A 81 13.25 5.03 -0.73
C LEU A 81 12.58 4.31 0.44
N HIS A 82 11.53 3.53 0.15
CA HIS A 82 10.89 2.65 1.11
C HIS A 82 11.77 1.48 1.52
N THR A 83 12.75 1.04 0.74
CA THR A 83 13.66 -0.08 1.09
C THR A 83 14.87 0.34 1.91
N LYS A 84 15.15 1.65 2.03
CA LYS A 84 16.30 2.21 2.76
C LYS A 84 16.01 2.32 4.27
N PRO A 85 16.75 1.61 5.15
CA PRO A 85 16.45 1.56 6.59
C PRO A 85 16.43 2.93 7.30
N ASP A 86 17.35 3.83 6.92
CA ASP A 86 17.50 5.13 7.57
C ASP A 86 16.65 6.24 6.92
N HIS A 87 15.90 5.92 5.86
CA HIS A 87 15.03 6.88 5.18
C HIS A 87 13.68 6.95 5.91
N PRO A 88 13.05 8.13 6.11
CA PRO A 88 11.77 8.23 6.81
C PRO A 88 10.68 7.30 6.27
N ILE A 89 10.59 7.15 4.94
CA ILE A 89 9.65 6.22 4.29
C ILE A 89 9.98 4.76 4.64
N GLY A 90 11.27 4.39 4.66
CA GLY A 90 11.68 3.04 5.05
C GLY A 90 11.48 2.75 6.53
N ILE A 91 11.64 3.75 7.39
CA ILE A 91 11.32 3.65 8.83
C ILE A 91 9.82 3.41 9.02
N VAL A 92 8.96 4.17 8.32
CA VAL A 92 7.51 3.99 8.40
C VAL A 92 7.10 2.62 7.88
N ARG A 93 7.63 2.18 6.72
CA ARG A 93 7.41 0.83 6.17
C ARG A 93 7.78 -0.25 7.19
N ALA A 94 8.97 -0.16 7.79
CA ALA A 94 9.46 -1.12 8.76
C ALA A 94 8.58 -1.18 10.01
N LYS A 95 8.09 -0.04 10.51
CA LYS A 95 7.15 -0.01 11.65
C LYS A 95 5.80 -0.66 11.34
N ILE A 96 5.29 -0.47 10.11
CA ILE A 96 4.06 -1.14 9.68
C ILE A 96 4.30 -2.66 9.64
N GLN A 97 5.37 -3.10 8.99
CA GLN A 97 5.76 -4.51 8.94
C GLN A 97 5.96 -5.11 10.34
N GLU A 98 6.59 -4.37 11.27
CA GLU A 98 6.74 -4.78 12.67
C GLU A 98 5.39 -4.99 13.37
N TYR A 99 4.42 -4.08 13.14
CA TYR A 99 3.07 -4.25 13.66
C TYR A 99 2.40 -5.51 13.10
N PHE A 100 2.41 -5.70 11.78
CA PHE A 100 1.79 -6.89 11.17
C PHE A 100 2.49 -8.19 11.58
N ALA A 101 3.81 -8.18 11.76
CA ALA A 101 4.55 -9.31 12.30
C ALA A 101 4.22 -9.64 13.76
N SER A 102 3.57 -8.72 14.49
CA SER A 102 3.08 -8.95 15.85
C SER A 102 1.67 -9.55 15.92
N LEU A 103 0.95 -9.55 14.79
CA LEU A 103 -0.38 -10.15 14.66
C LEU A 103 -0.29 -11.69 14.61
N PRO A 104 -1.38 -12.42 14.90
CA PRO A 104 -1.36 -13.88 14.87
C PRO A 104 -1.23 -14.46 13.46
N GLU A 105 -1.60 -13.72 12.42
CA GLU A 105 -1.43 -14.12 11.03
C GLU A 105 -0.01 -13.86 10.50
N GLU A 106 0.49 -14.76 9.65
CA GLU A 106 1.75 -14.56 8.95
C GLU A 106 1.51 -13.78 7.65
N TYR A 107 2.11 -12.60 7.52
CA TYR A 107 2.00 -11.78 6.31
C TYR A 107 3.24 -11.94 5.44
N HIS A 108 3.05 -12.32 4.17
CA HIS A 108 4.11 -12.29 3.16
C HIS A 108 4.44 -10.86 2.75
N GLU A 109 5.72 -10.49 2.68
CA GLU A 109 6.13 -9.11 2.33
C GLU A 109 6.64 -9.02 0.89
N PHE A 110 6.07 -8.11 0.10
CA PHE A 110 6.45 -7.79 -1.26
C PHE A 110 6.87 -6.32 -1.38
N ASP A 111 8.16 -6.03 -1.25
CA ASP A 111 8.68 -4.66 -1.18
C ASP A 111 9.38 -4.17 -2.46
N ALA A 112 9.51 -5.02 -3.47
CA ALA A 112 10.36 -4.72 -4.62
C ALA A 112 9.78 -5.27 -5.93
N GLU A 113 8.47 -5.12 -6.10
CA GLU A 113 7.82 -5.46 -7.36
C GLU A 113 8.11 -4.42 -8.45
N ASP A 114 8.15 -4.88 -9.70
CA ASP A 114 8.38 -4.02 -10.85
C ASP A 114 7.26 -2.99 -10.98
N PRO A 115 7.57 -1.68 -11.05
CA PRO A 115 6.54 -0.65 -11.18
C PRO A 115 5.86 -0.61 -12.55
N ILE A 116 6.40 -1.31 -13.56
CA ILE A 116 5.70 -1.51 -14.83
C ILE A 116 4.62 -2.57 -14.65
N VAL A 117 3.37 -2.16 -14.81
CA VAL A 117 2.20 -3.05 -14.76
C VAL A 117 1.38 -2.92 -16.04
N THR A 118 0.57 -3.93 -16.32
CA THR A 118 -0.42 -3.88 -17.41
C THR A 118 -1.62 -3.01 -17.01
N CYS A 119 -2.36 -2.48 -18.00
CA CYS A 119 -3.66 -1.85 -17.78
C CYS A 119 -4.63 -2.79 -17.04
N THR A 120 -4.55 -4.09 -17.31
CA THR A 120 -5.36 -5.11 -16.63
C THR A 120 -5.03 -5.21 -15.16
N GLN A 121 -3.75 -5.32 -14.80
CA GLN A 121 -3.31 -5.32 -13.41
C GLN A 121 -3.71 -4.04 -12.67
N CYS A 122 -3.42 -2.87 -13.26
CA CYS A 122 -3.67 -1.60 -12.58
C CYS A 122 -5.15 -1.23 -12.50
N PHE A 123 -6.00 -1.73 -13.40
CA PHE A 123 -7.38 -1.26 -13.47
C PHE A 123 -8.43 -2.36 -13.67
N ASP A 124 -8.31 -3.22 -14.69
CA ASP A 124 -9.39 -4.15 -15.03
C ASP A 124 -9.62 -5.20 -13.94
N ASP A 125 -8.54 -5.74 -13.39
CA ASP A 125 -8.54 -6.72 -12.29
C ASP A 125 -9.19 -6.14 -11.03
N LEU A 126 -9.14 -4.81 -10.86
CA LEU A 126 -9.72 -4.05 -9.77
C LEU A 126 -11.10 -3.46 -10.11
N ARG A 127 -11.71 -3.93 -11.21
CA ARG A 127 -13.04 -3.49 -11.67
C ARG A 127 -13.18 -1.98 -11.89
N ILE A 128 -12.07 -1.27 -12.06
CA ILE A 128 -12.08 0.15 -12.43
C ILE A 128 -12.58 0.20 -13.88
N PRO A 129 -13.64 0.94 -14.24
CA PRO A 129 -14.18 0.92 -15.60
C PRO A 129 -13.25 1.63 -16.61
N PRO A 130 -13.31 1.31 -17.92
CA PRO A 130 -12.52 1.98 -18.96
C PRO A 130 -12.69 3.51 -19.01
N GLU A 131 -13.85 4.01 -18.63
CA GLU A 131 -14.23 5.42 -18.63
C GLU A 131 -13.82 6.16 -17.34
N HIS A 132 -13.17 5.46 -16.39
CA HIS A 132 -12.76 6.05 -15.13
C HIS A 132 -11.70 7.15 -15.35
N PRO A 133 -11.86 8.36 -14.77
CA PRO A 133 -10.91 9.47 -14.95
C PRO A 133 -9.45 9.10 -14.68
N GLY A 134 -9.19 8.27 -13.66
CA GLY A 134 -7.83 7.81 -13.35
C GLY A 134 -7.13 7.00 -14.45
N ARG A 135 -7.85 6.52 -15.48
CA ARG A 135 -7.26 5.91 -16.69
C ARG A 135 -6.83 6.94 -17.74
N SER A 136 -7.14 8.22 -17.54
CA SER A 136 -6.78 9.27 -18.47
C SER A 136 -5.25 9.40 -18.56
N PRO A 137 -4.68 9.58 -19.77
CA PRO A 137 -3.27 9.96 -19.91
C PRO A 137 -2.91 11.27 -19.23
N SER A 138 -3.88 12.11 -18.82
CA SER A 138 -3.62 13.30 -17.99
C SER A 138 -3.20 12.95 -16.56
N ASP A 139 -3.63 11.81 -16.04
CA ASP A 139 -3.52 11.43 -14.62
C ASP A 139 -2.57 10.23 -14.44
N THR A 140 -2.31 9.47 -15.51
CA THR A 140 -1.49 8.24 -15.50
C THR A 140 -0.32 8.30 -16.48
N TYR A 141 0.82 7.74 -16.04
CA TYR A 141 2.04 7.58 -16.84
C TYR A 141 2.04 6.27 -17.64
N TYR A 142 1.72 6.35 -18.93
CA TYR A 142 1.70 5.23 -19.88
C TYR A 142 3.05 5.07 -20.61
N ILE A 143 3.51 3.84 -20.72
CA ILE A 143 4.71 3.43 -21.48
C ILE A 143 4.31 2.95 -22.87
N SER A 144 3.17 2.26 -22.97
CA SER A 144 2.54 1.82 -24.22
C SER A 144 1.00 1.86 -24.09
N ASP A 145 0.29 1.31 -25.07
CA ASP A 145 -1.18 1.19 -25.02
C ASP A 145 -1.66 0.30 -23.87
N ASP A 146 -0.85 -0.69 -23.47
CA ASP A 146 -1.25 -1.73 -22.53
C ASP A 146 -0.41 -1.74 -21.24
N THR A 147 0.62 -0.89 -21.14
CA THR A 147 1.54 -0.85 -19.98
C THR A 147 1.79 0.55 -19.46
N LEU A 148 1.96 0.67 -18.15
CA LEU A 148 2.06 1.94 -17.43
C LEU A 148 2.90 1.79 -16.16
N LEU A 149 3.31 2.91 -15.58
CA LEU A 149 3.83 2.95 -14.21
C LEU A 149 2.65 2.88 -13.24
N ARG A 150 2.64 1.90 -12.33
CA ARG A 150 1.51 1.65 -11.41
C ARG A 150 1.08 2.92 -10.66
N THR A 151 -0.22 3.17 -10.60
CA THR A 151 -0.80 4.34 -9.91
C THR A 151 -1.13 4.07 -8.44
N HIS A 152 -1.13 2.80 -8.07
CA HIS A 152 -1.30 2.30 -6.71
C HIS A 152 -0.68 0.89 -6.58
N THR A 153 -0.37 0.47 -5.35
CA THR A 153 0.14 -0.89 -5.07
C THR A 153 -0.88 -1.99 -5.37
N SER A 154 -2.18 -1.67 -5.44
CA SER A 154 -3.26 -2.65 -5.66
C SER A 154 -3.19 -3.30 -7.03
N ALA A 155 -2.38 -2.73 -7.94
CA ALA A 155 -2.06 -3.33 -9.23
C ALA A 155 -1.45 -4.75 -9.09
N HIS A 156 -0.88 -5.08 -7.93
CA HIS A 156 -0.27 -6.38 -7.65
C HIS A 156 -1.21 -7.34 -6.90
N GLN A 157 -2.34 -6.86 -6.37
CA GLN A 157 -3.26 -7.64 -5.52
C GLN A 157 -3.76 -8.92 -6.22
N SER A 158 -4.34 -8.78 -7.41
CA SER A 158 -4.92 -9.91 -8.14
C SER A 158 -3.88 -10.93 -8.59
N MET A 159 -2.64 -10.49 -8.82
CA MET A 159 -1.53 -11.39 -9.13
C MET A 159 -1.18 -12.26 -7.92
N HIS A 160 -0.92 -11.65 -6.76
CA HIS A 160 -0.57 -12.39 -5.53
C HIS A 160 -1.69 -13.33 -5.08
N LEU A 161 -2.96 -12.91 -5.18
CA LEU A 161 -4.10 -13.78 -4.89
C LEU A 161 -4.17 -15.00 -5.84
N ARG A 162 -3.87 -14.83 -7.13
CA ARG A 162 -3.81 -15.94 -8.10
C ARG A 162 -2.63 -16.87 -7.84
N ASP A 163 -1.53 -16.32 -7.33
CA ASP A 163 -0.34 -17.09 -6.95
C ASP A 163 -0.52 -17.85 -5.61
N GLY A 164 -1.67 -17.65 -4.95
CA GLY A 164 -2.08 -18.41 -3.76
C GLY A 164 -1.71 -17.76 -2.43
N TYR A 165 -1.29 -16.49 -2.42
CA TYR A 165 -1.05 -15.75 -1.19
C TYR A 165 -2.38 -15.26 -0.60
N GLU A 166 -2.65 -15.65 0.64
CA GLU A 166 -3.89 -15.31 1.35
C GLU A 166 -3.72 -14.15 2.34
N THR A 167 -2.49 -13.90 2.79
CA THR A 167 -2.13 -12.82 3.71
C THR A 167 -0.81 -12.20 3.27
N PHE A 168 -0.83 -10.94 2.85
CA PHE A 168 0.39 -10.29 2.35
C PHE A 168 0.37 -8.78 2.51
N LEU A 169 1.57 -8.19 2.49
CA LEU A 169 1.81 -6.76 2.39
C LEU A 169 2.57 -6.46 1.10
N CYS A 170 2.19 -5.39 0.40
CA CYS A 170 2.89 -4.89 -0.78
C CYS A 170 3.34 -3.45 -0.56
N ALA A 171 4.63 -3.16 -0.55
CA ALA A 171 5.13 -1.79 -0.45
C ALA A 171 5.89 -1.38 -1.72
N GLY A 172 5.64 -0.16 -2.18
CA GLY A 172 6.25 0.30 -3.41
C GLY A 172 6.06 1.78 -3.68
N ASP A 173 6.93 2.30 -4.53
CA ASP A 173 6.76 3.55 -5.24
C ASP A 173 5.61 3.46 -6.25
N VAL A 174 4.79 4.52 -6.33
CA VAL A 174 3.64 4.64 -7.22
C VAL A 174 3.68 5.99 -7.92
N TYR A 175 3.10 6.07 -9.11
CA TYR A 175 3.30 7.19 -10.02
C TYR A 175 1.97 7.76 -10.49
N ARG A 176 1.79 9.07 -10.31
CA ARG A 176 0.59 9.79 -10.75
C ARG A 176 1.00 11.10 -11.39
N ARG A 177 0.28 11.48 -12.44
CA ARG A 177 0.41 12.81 -13.04
C ARG A 177 -0.51 13.74 -12.25
N ASP A 178 0.10 14.50 -11.36
CA ASP A 178 -0.60 15.45 -10.50
C ASP A 178 0.11 16.81 -10.52
N GLU A 179 -0.53 17.82 -9.96
CA GLU A 179 0.14 19.10 -9.67
C GLU A 179 1.32 18.87 -8.72
N ILE A 180 2.36 19.70 -8.85
CA ILE A 180 3.52 19.62 -7.95
C ILE A 180 3.40 20.77 -6.96
N ASP A 181 3.05 20.44 -5.72
CA ASP A 181 2.93 21.39 -4.63
C ASP A 181 3.49 20.81 -3.32
N ALA A 182 3.16 21.44 -2.18
CA ALA A 182 3.66 21.01 -0.88
C ALA A 182 3.01 19.73 -0.35
N SER A 183 1.98 19.21 -1.01
CA SER A 183 1.20 18.00 -0.69
C SER A 183 1.26 16.93 -1.80
N HIS A 184 1.54 17.32 -3.04
CA HIS A 184 1.50 16.46 -4.22
C HIS A 184 2.88 16.32 -4.87
N TYR A 185 3.27 15.07 -5.14
CA TYR A 185 4.52 14.74 -5.84
C TYR A 185 4.28 13.57 -6.79
N PRO A 186 4.86 13.58 -8.01
CA PRO A 186 4.49 12.63 -9.06
C PRO A 186 4.96 11.19 -8.82
N ALA A 187 5.83 10.97 -7.83
CA ALA A 187 6.20 9.65 -7.33
C ALA A 187 6.18 9.63 -5.80
N PHE A 188 5.28 8.84 -5.23
CA PHE A 188 5.17 8.68 -3.77
C PHE A 188 5.12 7.18 -3.46
N HIS A 189 4.88 6.81 -2.20
CA HIS A 189 4.93 5.41 -1.79
C HIS A 189 3.62 5.01 -1.14
N GLN A 190 3.23 3.77 -1.37
CA GLN A 190 2.10 3.14 -0.70
C GLN A 190 2.55 1.84 -0.05
N LEU A 191 1.78 1.43 0.95
CA LEU A 191 1.85 0.08 1.49
C LEU A 191 0.43 -0.49 1.44
N GLU A 192 0.28 -1.69 0.94
CA GLU A 192 -0.99 -2.39 0.88
C GLU A 192 -0.92 -3.62 1.76
N GLY A 193 -2.05 -4.00 2.34
CA GLY A 193 -2.20 -5.26 3.05
C GLY A 193 -3.41 -6.00 2.53
N VAL A 194 -3.34 -7.32 2.50
CA VAL A 194 -4.46 -8.17 2.12
C VAL A 194 -4.57 -9.30 3.13
N LYS A 195 -5.80 -9.62 3.51
CA LYS A 195 -6.13 -10.76 4.38
C LYS A 195 -7.36 -11.46 3.85
N LEU A 196 -7.25 -12.75 3.54
CA LEU A 196 -8.38 -13.62 3.26
C LEU A 196 -8.82 -14.32 4.55
N PHE A 197 -10.12 -14.58 4.67
CA PHE A 197 -10.67 -15.39 5.75
C PHE A 197 -10.90 -16.81 5.27
N ASP A 198 -10.78 -17.78 6.18
CA ASP A 198 -11.15 -19.16 5.89
C ASP A 198 -12.60 -19.19 5.36
N PRO A 199 -12.84 -19.79 4.18
CA PRO A 199 -14.19 -19.93 3.63
C PRO A 199 -15.20 -20.55 4.62
N ALA A 200 -14.75 -21.42 5.52
CA ALA A 200 -15.60 -21.99 6.56
C ALA A 200 -16.17 -20.91 7.50
N THR A 201 -15.39 -19.88 7.81
CA THR A 201 -15.75 -18.74 8.68
C THR A 201 -16.83 -17.85 8.07
N VAL A 202 -16.94 -17.84 6.73
CA VAL A 202 -17.91 -17.00 5.99
C VAL A 202 -18.95 -17.83 5.22
N SER A 203 -19.02 -19.13 5.45
CA SER A 203 -19.82 -20.08 4.65
C SER A 203 -21.32 -19.77 4.60
N ALA A 204 -21.88 -19.10 5.61
CA ALA A 204 -23.29 -18.69 5.61
C ALA A 204 -23.58 -17.50 4.69
N ALA A 205 -22.55 -16.82 4.18
CA ALA A 205 -22.67 -15.79 3.15
C ALA A 205 -22.72 -16.33 1.71
N ASP A 206 -22.53 -17.64 1.52
CA ASP A 206 -22.57 -18.24 0.19
C ASP A 206 -23.96 -18.09 -0.45
N GLY A 207 -24.00 -17.46 -1.63
CA GLY A 207 -25.22 -17.28 -2.42
C GLY A 207 -26.07 -16.07 -2.04
N LEU A 208 -25.63 -15.25 -1.07
CA LEU A 208 -26.30 -13.99 -0.76
C LEU A 208 -26.27 -13.02 -1.96
N THR A 209 -27.34 -12.26 -2.10
CA THR A 209 -27.34 -11.06 -2.94
C THR A 209 -26.39 -10.01 -2.36
N ARG A 210 -26.07 -8.98 -3.15
CA ARG A 210 -25.22 -7.88 -2.70
C ARG A 210 -25.81 -7.19 -1.46
N GLU A 211 -27.11 -6.90 -1.48
CA GLU A 211 -27.80 -6.23 -0.37
C GLU A 211 -27.82 -7.11 0.90
N GLU A 212 -28.03 -8.42 0.75
CA GLU A 212 -27.98 -9.37 1.87
C GLU A 212 -26.56 -9.50 2.44
N TRP A 213 -25.54 -9.55 1.58
CA TRP A 213 -24.14 -9.58 1.99
C TRP A 213 -23.77 -8.37 2.85
N LEU A 214 -24.11 -7.16 2.42
CA LEU A 214 -23.79 -5.93 3.16
C LEU A 214 -24.47 -5.85 4.53
N GLN A 215 -25.55 -6.60 4.74
CA GLN A 215 -26.27 -6.71 6.01
C GLN A 215 -25.92 -7.97 6.80
N SER A 216 -25.05 -8.82 6.27
CA SER A 216 -24.71 -10.12 6.85
C SER A 216 -23.78 -9.97 8.08
N PRO A 217 -23.90 -10.88 9.07
CA PRO A 217 -22.93 -10.97 10.16
C PRO A 217 -21.48 -11.16 9.70
N GLU A 218 -21.26 -11.86 8.58
CA GLU A 218 -19.96 -12.14 7.99
C GLU A 218 -19.30 -10.84 7.48
N CYS A 219 -20.01 -10.06 6.67
CA CYS A 219 -19.51 -8.78 6.18
C CYS A 219 -19.20 -7.83 7.35
N LYS A 220 -20.04 -7.84 8.39
CA LYS A 220 -19.80 -7.04 9.60
C LYS A 220 -18.54 -7.52 10.35
N MET A 221 -18.39 -8.83 10.56
CA MET A 221 -17.23 -9.42 11.23
C MET A 221 -15.92 -9.07 10.51
N ILE A 222 -15.90 -9.19 9.18
CA ILE A 222 -14.74 -8.82 8.35
C ILE A 222 -14.44 -7.33 8.47
N SER A 223 -15.47 -6.48 8.40
CA SER A 223 -15.30 -5.02 8.53
C SER A 223 -14.79 -4.63 9.93
N ASP A 224 -15.27 -5.29 10.99
CA ASP A 224 -14.83 -5.06 12.36
C ASP A 224 -13.36 -5.50 12.54
N ASP A 225 -12.96 -6.66 11.99
CA ASP A 225 -11.57 -7.15 12.02
C ASP A 225 -10.61 -6.21 11.29
N LEU A 226 -11.02 -5.74 10.10
CA LEU A 226 -10.28 -4.75 9.32
C LEU A 226 -10.07 -3.46 10.12
N LYS A 227 -11.15 -2.89 10.68
CA LYS A 227 -11.07 -1.65 11.45
C LYS A 227 -10.21 -1.84 12.71
N ALA A 228 -10.39 -2.93 13.44
CA ALA A 228 -9.57 -3.22 14.63
C ALA A 228 -8.08 -3.37 14.29
N THR A 229 -7.76 -4.06 13.20
CA THR A 229 -6.39 -4.21 12.71
C THR A 229 -5.77 -2.86 12.37
N LEU A 230 -6.51 -1.98 11.69
CA LEU A 230 -6.03 -0.65 11.30
C LEU A 230 -5.96 0.33 12.46
N GLU A 231 -6.89 0.29 13.41
CA GLU A 231 -6.81 1.09 14.63
C GLU A 231 -5.59 0.72 15.46
N GLY A 232 -5.29 -0.58 15.59
CA GLY A 232 -4.07 -1.05 16.24
C GLY A 232 -2.80 -0.62 15.52
N LEU A 233 -2.81 -0.59 14.18
CA LEU A 233 -1.70 -0.05 13.39
C LEU A 233 -1.49 1.45 13.68
N MET A 234 -2.58 2.23 13.69
CA MET A 234 -2.51 3.66 14.01
C MET A 234 -1.98 3.90 15.43
N ASP A 235 -2.42 3.11 16.41
CA ASP A 235 -1.90 3.18 17.78
C ASP A 235 -0.42 2.81 17.85
N HIS A 236 0.03 1.84 17.06
CA HIS A 236 1.44 1.46 16.97
C HIS A 236 2.30 2.58 16.35
N LEU A 237 1.81 3.24 15.29
CA LEU A 237 2.55 4.28 14.58
C LEU A 237 2.58 5.62 15.31
N PHE A 238 1.42 6.06 15.82
CA PHE A 238 1.21 7.42 16.31
C PHE A 238 1.00 7.49 17.84
N GLY A 239 0.82 6.34 18.50
CA GLY A 239 0.35 6.29 19.88
C GLY A 239 -1.14 6.61 19.99
N PRO A 240 -1.64 6.98 21.18
CA PRO A 240 -3.06 7.26 21.39
C PRO A 240 -3.48 8.51 20.61
N VAL A 241 -4.12 8.31 19.46
CA VAL A 241 -4.71 9.36 18.61
C VAL A 241 -6.21 9.14 18.44
N GLU A 242 -6.97 10.24 18.32
CA GLU A 242 -8.38 10.18 17.95
C GLU A 242 -8.51 9.77 16.48
N LYS A 243 -9.45 8.87 16.19
CA LYS A 243 -9.68 8.26 14.88
C LYS A 243 -11.12 8.45 14.49
N LYS A 244 -11.38 8.67 13.20
CA LYS A 244 -12.72 8.79 12.64
C LYS A 244 -12.81 7.97 11.37
N TRP A 245 -13.84 7.13 11.30
CA TRP A 245 -14.16 6.34 10.11
C TRP A 245 -15.25 7.03 9.31
N SER A 246 -15.03 7.14 8.00
CA SER A 246 -16.01 7.63 7.03
C SER A 246 -16.31 6.51 6.03
N GLU A 247 -17.54 6.47 5.50
CA GLU A 247 -17.86 5.63 4.35
C GLU A 247 -17.31 6.28 3.09
N ASP A 248 -16.75 5.47 2.19
CA ASP A 248 -16.26 5.93 0.90
C ASP A 248 -16.57 4.88 -0.20
N TYR A 249 -16.02 5.04 -1.40
CA TYR A 249 -16.21 4.15 -2.53
C TYR A 249 -14.90 3.89 -3.29
N PHE A 250 -14.50 2.62 -3.32
CA PHE A 250 -13.49 2.12 -4.24
C PHE A 250 -14.12 1.04 -5.15
N PRO A 251 -13.83 1.02 -6.47
CA PRO A 251 -14.41 0.03 -7.40
C PRO A 251 -14.13 -1.44 -7.05
N PHE A 252 -13.10 -1.70 -6.25
CA PHE A 252 -12.62 -3.02 -5.86
C PHE A 252 -12.95 -3.41 -4.41
N THR A 253 -13.68 -2.57 -3.66
CA THR A 253 -14.14 -2.92 -2.31
C THR A 253 -15.57 -2.47 -2.00
N GLU A 254 -16.31 -3.29 -1.27
CA GLU A 254 -17.62 -2.98 -0.74
C GLU A 254 -17.98 -3.81 0.53
N PRO A 255 -18.23 -3.17 1.68
CA PRO A 255 -18.18 -1.73 1.93
C PRO A 255 -16.74 -1.18 1.90
N SER A 256 -16.65 0.12 1.64
CA SER A 256 -15.38 0.88 1.60
C SER A 256 -15.38 1.94 2.71
N PHE A 257 -14.21 2.18 3.28
CA PHE A 257 -14.01 3.11 4.39
C PHE A 257 -12.71 3.89 4.25
N GLU A 258 -12.72 5.11 4.74
CA GLU A 258 -11.52 5.89 5.00
C GLU A 258 -11.33 6.05 6.51
N CYS A 259 -10.07 6.11 6.95
CA CYS A 259 -9.71 6.43 8.32
C CYS A 259 -8.96 7.75 8.37
N GLU A 260 -9.44 8.64 9.23
CA GLU A 260 -8.78 9.91 9.53
C GLU A 260 -8.27 9.93 10.98
N ILE A 261 -7.14 10.58 11.20
CA ILE A 261 -6.61 10.85 12.54
C ILE A 261 -6.68 12.35 12.86
N LEU A 262 -6.95 12.70 14.11
CA LEU A 262 -6.90 14.10 14.54
C LEU A 262 -5.45 14.54 14.75
N TYR A 263 -4.97 15.44 13.91
CA TYR A 263 -3.62 16.00 13.97
C TYR A 263 -3.67 17.52 13.94
N GLN A 264 -3.08 18.16 14.96
CA GLN A 264 -3.04 19.63 15.09
C GLN A 264 -4.41 20.34 15.00
N GLY A 265 -5.49 19.65 15.40
CA GLY A 265 -6.85 20.20 15.38
C GLY A 265 -7.60 19.99 14.06
N GLU A 266 -6.99 19.32 13.08
CA GLU A 266 -7.60 18.96 11.80
C GLU A 266 -7.66 17.44 11.63
N TRP A 267 -8.70 16.96 10.94
CA TRP A 267 -8.81 15.56 10.56
C TRP A 267 -7.97 15.34 9.30
N LEU A 268 -7.03 14.41 9.38
CA LEU A 268 -6.16 14.03 8.26
C LEU A 268 -6.45 12.58 7.87
N GLU A 269 -6.88 12.38 6.63
CA GLU A 269 -6.99 11.06 6.02
C GLU A 269 -5.62 10.38 5.93
N VAL A 270 -5.56 9.12 6.37
CA VAL A 270 -4.31 8.34 6.41
C VAL A 270 -4.38 7.01 5.68
N LEU A 271 -5.58 6.54 5.31
CA LEU A 271 -5.77 5.32 4.52
C LEU A 271 -7.21 5.19 4.01
N GLY A 272 -7.35 4.41 2.94
CA GLY A 272 -8.60 3.82 2.47
C GLY A 272 -8.57 2.30 2.67
N CYS A 273 -9.72 1.66 2.84
CA CYS A 273 -9.78 0.20 2.99
C CYS A 273 -11.19 -0.32 2.69
N GLY A 274 -11.32 -1.64 2.57
CA GLY A 274 -12.65 -2.24 2.48
C GLY A 274 -12.62 -3.74 2.30
N VAL A 275 -13.83 -4.29 2.16
CA VAL A 275 -14.06 -5.73 1.91
C VAL A 275 -14.10 -5.96 0.40
N VAL A 276 -13.38 -6.94 -0.14
CA VAL A 276 -13.20 -7.18 -1.59
C VAL A 276 -14.24 -8.14 -2.16
#